data_AF-A0A8T6TI65-F1
#
_entry.id   AF-A0A8T6TI65-F1
#
_cell.length_a   1.000
_cell.length_b   1.000
_cell.length_c   1.000
_cell.angle_alpha   90.00
_cell.angle_beta   90.00
_cell.angle_gamma   90.00
#
_symmetry.space_group_name_H-M   'P 1'
#
loop_
_entity.id
_entity.type
_entity.pdbx_description
1 polymer ?
#
loop_
_entity_poly.entity_id
_entity_poly.type
_entity_poly.pdbx_seq_one_letter_code
_entity_poly.pdbx_strand_id
1 'polypeptide(L)'
;FLKGREGLRPFEVGLNLEIDSLKIEAFPVFHDAIDPCGYLIRDGEHSVGLATDLGVVSRAILDSLAACDAVILESNHDLEMLRNGPYPWELKQRIRSQIGHLSNQDAGEALAELARGGRLKTALLAHLSQYNNRPELALQTVQSHLNGRIEVLLTCQDRRSQLLVL
;
A
#
# COMPACT_ATOMS: atom_id res chain seq x y z
N PHE A 1 5.59 24.96 -13.83
CA PHE A 1 4.19 25.21 -13.47
C PHE A 1 3.28 24.58 -14.53
N LEU A 2 2.48 23.57 -14.16
CA LEU A 2 1.62 22.81 -15.09
C LEU A 2 0.55 23.73 -15.72
N LYS A 3 0.45 23.75 -17.06
CA LYS A 3 -0.67 24.36 -17.82
C LYS A 3 -1.89 23.42 -17.79
N GLY A 4 -3.12 23.95 -17.71
CA GLY A 4 -4.36 23.17 -17.79
C GLY A 4 -5.03 22.86 -16.43
N ARG A 5 -5.15 23.85 -15.54
CA ARG A 5 -5.70 23.67 -14.18
C ARG A 5 -7.24 23.66 -14.09
N GLU A 6 -7.96 23.61 -15.20
CA GLU A 6 -9.43 23.49 -15.16
C GLU A 6 -9.80 22.15 -14.52
N GLY A 7 -10.60 22.18 -13.46
CA GLY A 7 -11.01 20.97 -12.72
C GLY A 7 -10.08 20.50 -11.60
N LEU A 8 -8.94 21.16 -11.35
CA LEU A 8 -8.11 20.85 -10.18
C LEU A 8 -8.80 21.31 -8.88
N ARG A 9 -8.99 20.37 -7.95
CA ARG A 9 -9.47 20.65 -6.60
C ARG A 9 -8.35 20.30 -5.62
N PRO A 10 -7.65 21.29 -5.03
CA PRO A 10 -6.69 21.00 -3.98
C PRO A 10 -7.42 20.43 -2.77
N PHE A 11 -6.76 19.54 -2.04
CA PHE A 11 -7.25 18.99 -0.78
C PHE A 11 -6.12 19.01 0.24
N GLU A 12 -6.48 18.94 1.51
CA GLU A 12 -5.53 18.81 2.62
C GLU A 12 -5.64 17.40 3.20
N VAL A 13 -4.50 16.81 3.55
CA VAL A 13 -4.47 15.51 4.22
C VAL A 13 -5.22 15.60 5.55
N GLY A 14 -6.09 14.63 5.83
CA GLY A 14 -6.98 14.64 6.99
C GLY A 14 -8.35 15.30 6.75
N LEU A 15 -8.58 15.92 5.57
CA LEU A 15 -9.91 16.37 5.17
C LEU A 15 -10.59 15.36 4.24
N ASN A 16 -11.91 15.21 4.41
CA ASN A 16 -12.73 14.39 3.53
C ASN A 16 -12.93 15.09 2.18
N LEU A 17 -12.72 14.35 1.11
CA LEU A 17 -13.05 14.72 -0.25
C LEU A 17 -14.25 13.89 -0.72
N GLU A 18 -15.15 14.51 -1.46
CA GLU A 18 -16.28 13.82 -2.10
C GLU A 18 -16.16 13.96 -3.62
N ILE A 19 -16.25 12.83 -4.31
CA ILE A 19 -16.34 12.75 -5.77
C ILE A 19 -17.56 11.90 -6.10
N ASP A 20 -18.64 12.55 -6.55
CA ASP A 20 -19.94 11.93 -6.79
C ASP A 20 -20.42 11.13 -5.56
N SER A 21 -20.59 9.81 -5.67
CA SER A 21 -20.99 8.93 -4.57
C SER A 21 -19.83 8.42 -3.71
N LEU A 22 -18.58 8.80 -4.04
CA LEU A 22 -17.39 8.32 -3.35
C LEU A 22 -16.94 9.32 -2.29
N LYS A 23 -16.73 8.81 -1.08
CA LYS A 23 -16.06 9.51 0.01
C LYS A 23 -14.61 9.06 0.07
N ILE A 24 -13.70 10.03 0.02
CA ILE A 24 -12.26 9.81 0.01
C ILE A 24 -11.66 10.51 1.22
N GLU A 25 -11.01 9.73 2.07
CA GLU A 25 -10.29 10.22 3.25
C GLU A 25 -8.80 10.02 3.03
N ALA A 26 -8.03 11.11 3.01
CA ALA A 26 -6.57 11.03 2.92
C ALA A 26 -5.97 10.95 4.33
N PHE A 27 -5.16 9.93 4.60
CA PHE A 27 -4.45 9.77 5.87
C PHE A 27 -2.93 9.90 5.66
N PRO A 28 -2.18 10.48 6.61
CA PRO A 28 -0.75 10.67 6.46
C PRO A 28 -0.03 9.32 6.45
N VAL A 29 0.96 9.17 5.58
CA VAL A 29 1.93 8.06 5.62
C VAL A 29 3.34 8.59 5.85
N PHE A 30 4.28 7.71 6.17
CA PHE A 30 5.68 8.08 6.37
C PHE A 30 6.48 7.82 5.10
N HIS A 31 6.87 8.88 4.39
CA HIS A 31 7.73 8.82 3.21
C HIS A 31 8.47 10.12 2.95
N ASP A 32 9.52 10.05 2.13
CA ASP A 32 10.42 11.15 1.77
C ASP A 32 9.82 12.06 0.68
N ALA A 33 8.60 12.55 0.91
CA ALA A 33 7.85 13.45 0.02
C ALA A 33 7.17 14.58 0.80
N ILE A 34 6.66 15.59 0.08
CA ILE A 34 5.83 16.66 0.67
C ILE A 34 4.41 16.10 0.83
N ASP A 35 3.96 15.91 2.08
CA ASP A 35 2.66 15.38 2.48
C ASP A 35 2.25 14.06 1.80
N PRO A 36 3.05 12.98 1.94
CA PRO A 36 2.64 11.68 1.42
C PRO A 36 1.40 11.20 2.18
N CYS A 37 0.42 10.71 1.42
CA CYS A 37 -0.82 10.20 1.99
C CYS A 37 -1.24 8.89 1.35
N GLY A 38 -1.86 8.06 2.17
CA GLY A 38 -2.71 6.97 1.72
C GLY A 38 -4.16 7.45 1.63
N TYR A 39 -5.00 6.65 1.01
CA TYR A 39 -6.41 6.97 0.78
C TYR A 39 -7.30 5.86 1.30
N LEU A 40 -8.44 6.27 1.83
CA LEU A 40 -9.55 5.40 2.15
C LEU A 40 -10.77 5.86 1.36
N ILE A 41 -11.19 5.02 0.43
CA ILE A 41 -12.26 5.30 -0.52
C ILE A 41 -13.48 4.46 -0.13
N ARG A 42 -14.66 5.08 -0.03
CA ARG A 42 -15.90 4.44 0.38
C ARG A 42 -17.05 4.84 -0.53
N ASP A 43 -17.92 3.90 -0.88
CA ASP A 43 -19.17 4.17 -1.63
C ASP A 43 -20.43 4.16 -0.74
N GLY A 44 -20.25 3.91 0.57
CA GLY A 44 -21.31 3.77 1.57
C GLY A 44 -21.55 2.35 2.04
N GLU A 45 -21.20 1.35 1.22
CA GLU A 45 -21.31 -0.07 1.54
C GLU A 45 -19.92 -0.71 1.64
N HIS A 46 -19.09 -0.46 0.64
CA HIS A 46 -17.74 -1.00 0.48
C HIS A 46 -16.67 0.07 0.72
N SER A 47 -15.47 -0.42 1.00
CA SER A 47 -14.33 0.41 1.33
C SER A 47 -13.01 -0.19 0.85
N VAL A 48 -12.18 0.66 0.24
CA VAL A 48 -10.86 0.30 -0.28
C VAL A 48 -9.81 1.24 0.30
N GLY A 49 -8.77 0.66 0.89
CA GLY A 49 -7.58 1.38 1.33
C GLY A 49 -6.48 1.33 0.27
N LEU A 50 -5.78 2.44 0.07
CA LEU A 50 -4.57 2.55 -0.75
C LEU A 50 -3.44 3.11 0.11
N ALA A 51 -2.40 2.33 0.32
CA ALA A 51 -1.20 2.73 1.04
C ALA A 51 0.03 2.25 0.27
N THR A 52 0.54 3.10 -0.60
CA THR A 52 1.80 2.91 -1.32
C THR A 52 2.78 4.01 -0.95
N ASP A 53 4.05 3.84 -1.34
CA ASP A 53 5.14 4.75 -1.04
C ASP A 53 5.24 5.04 0.47
N LEU A 54 5.49 4.00 1.25
CA LEU A 54 5.63 4.09 2.71
C LEU A 54 6.67 3.11 3.23
N GLY A 55 7.52 3.53 4.17
CA GLY A 55 8.53 2.65 4.77
C GLY A 55 8.07 1.92 6.02
N VAL A 56 6.94 2.31 6.61
CA VAL A 56 6.40 1.72 7.84
C VAL A 56 4.89 1.81 7.88
N VAL A 57 4.25 0.74 8.36
CA VAL A 57 2.82 0.73 8.68
C VAL A 57 2.66 1.02 10.17
N SER A 58 2.35 2.27 10.49
CA SER A 58 2.12 2.71 11.87
C SER A 58 0.75 2.24 12.39
N ARG A 59 0.52 2.34 13.70
CA ARG A 59 -0.78 2.03 14.28
C ARG A 59 -1.90 2.89 13.71
N ALA A 60 -1.64 4.18 13.45
CA ALA A 60 -2.61 5.07 12.83
C ALA A 60 -3.00 4.60 11.42
N ILE A 61 -2.02 4.13 10.62
CA ILE A 61 -2.28 3.57 9.30
C ILE A 61 -3.11 2.29 9.41
N LEU A 62 -2.79 1.41 10.37
CA LEU A 62 -3.58 0.20 10.61
C LEU A 62 -5.02 0.54 10.99
N ASP A 63 -5.23 1.50 11.88
CA ASP A 63 -6.57 1.92 12.31
C ASP A 63 -7.37 2.52 11.14
N SER A 64 -6.72 3.31 10.26
CA SER A 64 -7.34 3.80 9.02
C SER A 64 -7.73 2.64 8.09
N LEU A 65 -6.86 1.65 7.91
CA LEU A 65 -7.09 0.52 7.01
C LEU A 65 -8.01 -0.56 7.59
N ALA A 66 -8.23 -0.61 8.91
CA ALA A 66 -9.02 -1.64 9.57
C ALA A 66 -10.49 -1.68 9.13
N ALA A 67 -10.99 -0.54 8.64
CA ALA A 67 -12.35 -0.44 8.12
C ALA A 67 -12.50 -0.93 6.68
N CYS A 68 -11.43 -1.37 6.01
CA CYS A 68 -11.44 -1.72 4.59
C CYS A 68 -11.94 -3.15 4.30
N ASP A 69 -12.66 -3.29 3.20
CA ASP A 69 -13.01 -4.59 2.62
C ASP A 69 -11.86 -5.11 1.74
N ALA A 70 -11.13 -4.19 1.09
CA ALA A 70 -9.87 -4.49 0.41
C ALA A 70 -8.79 -3.43 0.62
N VAL A 71 -7.52 -3.83 0.53
CA VAL A 71 -6.37 -2.91 0.66
C VAL A 71 -5.39 -3.13 -0.48
N ILE A 72 -4.94 -2.03 -1.09
CA ILE A 72 -3.78 -1.98 -1.98
C ILE A 72 -2.59 -1.50 -1.13
N LEU A 73 -1.65 -2.38 -0.85
CA LEU A 73 -0.53 -2.11 0.06
C LEU A 73 0.81 -2.26 -0.66
N GLU A 74 1.76 -1.38 -0.35
CA GLU A 74 3.15 -1.53 -0.78
C GLU A 74 3.75 -2.87 -0.35
N SER A 75 4.47 -3.50 -1.27
CA SER A 75 5.28 -4.70 -1.01
C SER A 75 6.52 -4.57 -1.88
N ASN A 76 7.40 -3.64 -1.52
CA ASN A 76 8.39 -3.13 -2.45
C ASN A 76 9.55 -4.10 -2.63
N HIS A 77 10.08 -4.68 -1.58
CA HIS A 77 11.32 -5.45 -1.66
C HIS A 77 11.32 -6.70 -0.80
N ASP A 78 12.03 -7.72 -1.29
CA ASP A 78 12.52 -8.81 -0.48
C ASP A 78 13.81 -8.40 0.23
N LEU A 79 13.95 -8.77 1.51
CA LEU A 79 15.06 -8.33 2.35
C LEU A 79 16.41 -8.85 1.85
N GLU A 80 16.47 -10.10 1.39
CA GLU A 80 17.71 -10.72 0.92
C GLU A 80 18.06 -10.26 -0.50
N MET A 81 17.06 -10.11 -1.38
CA MET A 81 17.28 -9.51 -2.69
C MET A 81 17.80 -8.08 -2.56
N LEU A 82 17.23 -7.25 -1.69
CA LEU A 82 17.72 -5.89 -1.49
C LEU A 82 19.13 -5.86 -0.91
N ARG A 83 19.44 -6.76 0.02
CA ARG A 83 20.79 -6.86 0.61
C ARG A 83 21.84 -7.20 -0.45
N ASN A 84 21.55 -8.19 -1.30
CA ASN A 84 22.48 -8.74 -2.28
C ASN A 84 22.39 -8.09 -3.66
N GLY A 85 21.39 -7.23 -3.87
CA GLY A 85 21.08 -6.58 -5.14
C GLY A 85 22.12 -5.55 -5.60
N PRO A 86 21.94 -5.00 -6.82
CA PRO A 86 22.96 -4.22 -7.50
C PRO A 86 23.12 -2.78 -6.97
N TYR A 87 22.25 -2.34 -6.06
CA TYR A 87 22.24 -0.97 -5.59
C TYR A 87 23.43 -0.63 -4.69
N PRO A 88 23.93 0.62 -4.72
CA PRO A 88 24.87 1.13 -3.74
C PRO A 88 24.33 1.00 -2.31
N TRP A 89 25.23 0.90 -1.34
CA TRP A 89 24.89 0.68 0.06
C TRP A 89 23.95 1.75 0.61
N GLU A 90 24.21 3.01 0.28
CA GLU A 90 23.44 4.18 0.73
C GLU A 90 21.98 4.09 0.25
N LEU A 91 21.78 3.65 -1.00
CA LEU A 91 20.43 3.46 -1.55
C LEU A 91 19.71 2.29 -0.86
N LYS A 92 20.41 1.19 -0.58
CA LYS A 92 19.85 0.06 0.18
C LYS A 92 19.41 0.50 1.58
N GLN A 93 20.20 1.33 2.25
CA GLN A 93 19.86 1.88 3.57
C GLN A 93 18.61 2.78 3.50
N ARG A 94 18.53 3.66 2.49
CA ARG A 94 17.35 4.53 2.31
C ARG A 94 16.09 3.71 2.06
N ILE A 95 16.14 2.71 1.16
CA ILE A 95 14.99 1.86 0.85
C ILE A 95 14.45 1.13 2.09
N ARG A 96 15.33 0.63 2.97
CA ARG A 96 14.93 -0.09 4.19
C ARG A 96 14.54 0.80 5.36
N SER A 97 14.62 2.12 5.20
CA SER A 97 14.34 3.06 6.29
C SER A 97 12.83 3.30 6.44
N GLN A 98 12.42 3.90 7.56
CA GLN A 98 11.02 4.26 7.82
C GLN A 98 10.45 5.28 6.81
N ILE A 99 11.31 6.02 6.11
CA ILE A 99 10.94 6.96 5.05
C ILE A 99 11.17 6.38 3.65
N GLY A 100 11.62 5.13 3.57
CA GLY A 100 11.85 4.40 2.33
C GLY A 100 10.61 3.67 1.86
N HIS A 101 10.74 2.35 1.74
CA HIS A 101 9.71 1.48 1.18
C HIS A 101 9.45 0.25 2.06
N LEU A 102 8.21 -0.24 2.02
CA LEU A 102 7.76 -1.36 2.84
C LEU A 102 8.32 -2.68 2.29
N SER A 103 8.87 -3.51 3.16
CA SER A 103 9.33 -4.85 2.77
C SER A 103 8.14 -5.82 2.61
N ASN A 104 8.35 -6.92 1.88
CA ASN A 104 7.35 -7.99 1.79
C ASN A 104 6.98 -8.56 3.18
N GLN A 105 7.95 -8.59 4.09
CA GLN A 105 7.80 -9.09 5.45
C GLN A 105 6.87 -8.16 6.25
N ASP A 106 7.16 -6.87 6.27
CA ASP A 106 6.38 -5.88 7.01
C ASP A 106 4.96 -5.75 6.44
N ALA A 107 4.81 -5.85 5.11
CA ALA A 107 3.51 -5.90 4.46
C ALA A 107 2.68 -7.12 4.93
N GLY A 108 3.32 -8.29 5.03
CA GLY A 108 2.68 -9.52 5.53
C GLY A 108 2.22 -9.38 6.98
N GLU A 109 3.05 -8.80 7.84
CA GLU A 109 2.72 -8.56 9.25
C GLU A 109 1.55 -7.59 9.42
N ALA A 110 1.56 -6.48 8.68
CA ALA A 110 0.48 -5.50 8.66
C ALA A 110 -0.84 -6.10 8.19
N LEU A 111 -0.82 -6.83 7.07
CA LEU A 111 -2.02 -7.50 6.53
C LEU A 111 -2.54 -8.58 7.47
N ALA A 112 -1.65 -9.30 8.17
CA ALA A 112 -2.05 -10.28 9.17
C ALA A 112 -2.71 -9.64 10.39
N GLU A 113 -2.30 -8.44 10.79
CA GLU A 113 -2.99 -7.67 11.83
C GLU A 113 -4.38 -7.21 11.36
N LEU A 114 -4.48 -6.62 10.17
CA LEU A 114 -5.76 -6.18 9.59
C LEU A 114 -6.75 -7.35 9.41
N ALA A 115 -6.27 -8.49 8.93
CA ALA A 115 -7.09 -9.68 8.74
C ALA A 115 -7.70 -10.23 10.04
N ARG A 116 -7.10 -9.97 11.22
CA ARG A 116 -7.69 -10.36 12.51
C ARG A 116 -8.98 -9.61 12.81
N GLY A 117 -9.16 -8.42 12.25
CA GLY A 117 -10.40 -7.64 12.38
C GLY A 117 -11.60 -8.26 11.64
N GLY A 118 -11.36 -9.20 10.72
CA GLY A 118 -12.40 -9.99 10.04
C GLY A 118 -13.13 -9.27 8.90
N ARG A 119 -12.99 -7.95 8.77
CA ARG A 119 -13.57 -7.17 7.67
C ARG A 119 -12.82 -7.36 6.35
N LEU A 120 -11.49 -7.20 6.39
CA LEU A 120 -10.63 -7.33 5.22
C LEU A 120 -10.81 -8.69 4.54
N LYS A 121 -11.11 -8.69 3.23
CA LYS A 121 -11.28 -9.90 2.40
C LYS A 121 -10.18 -10.08 1.37
N THR A 122 -9.64 -8.98 0.83
CA THR A 122 -8.67 -9.03 -0.26
C THR A 122 -7.55 -8.00 -0.07
N ALA A 123 -6.32 -8.41 -0.36
CA ALA A 123 -5.16 -7.53 -0.42
C ALA A 123 -4.52 -7.55 -1.81
N LEU A 124 -4.15 -6.38 -2.33
CA LEU A 124 -3.41 -6.22 -3.57
C LEU A 124 -1.99 -5.74 -3.22
N LEU A 125 -0.98 -6.50 -3.60
CA LEU A 125 0.41 -6.12 -3.41
C LEU A 125 0.85 -5.18 -4.54
N ALA A 126 1.29 -3.99 -4.16
CA ALA A 126 1.63 -2.90 -5.06
C ALA A 126 3.05 -2.40 -4.87
N HIS A 127 3.50 -1.64 -5.87
CA HIS A 127 4.79 -0.97 -5.85
C HIS A 127 6.00 -1.90 -5.68
N LEU A 128 5.96 -3.08 -6.30
CA LEU A 128 7.04 -4.07 -6.28
C LEU A 128 8.28 -3.53 -7.02
N SER A 129 9.45 -3.62 -6.39
CA SER A 129 10.75 -3.28 -6.97
C SER A 129 11.10 -4.23 -8.12
N GLN A 130 11.54 -3.66 -9.25
CA GLN A 130 11.99 -4.45 -10.40
C GLN A 130 13.27 -5.24 -10.12
N TYR A 131 14.16 -4.71 -9.27
CA TYR A 131 15.48 -5.28 -9.02
C TYR A 131 15.58 -6.06 -7.71
N ASN A 132 14.84 -5.62 -6.69
CA ASN A 132 14.95 -6.17 -5.33
C ASN A 132 13.69 -6.91 -4.89
N ASN A 133 12.86 -7.34 -5.84
CA ASN A 133 11.69 -8.15 -5.55
C ASN A 133 11.37 -9.07 -6.72
N ARG A 134 10.52 -10.06 -6.46
CA ARG A 134 9.84 -10.87 -7.48
C ARG A 134 8.40 -11.06 -7.07
N PRO A 135 7.43 -11.01 -8.02
CA PRO A 135 6.02 -11.18 -7.68
C PRO A 135 5.73 -12.46 -6.90
N GLU A 136 6.40 -13.56 -7.25
CA GLU A 136 6.25 -14.83 -6.54
C GLU A 136 6.74 -14.78 -5.09
N LEU A 137 7.84 -14.06 -4.82
CA LEU A 137 8.39 -13.91 -3.47
C LEU A 137 7.50 -13.02 -2.62
N ALA A 138 7.04 -11.89 -3.16
CA ALA A 138 6.10 -11.03 -2.45
C ALA A 138 4.84 -11.79 -2.05
N LEU A 139 4.26 -12.56 -2.97
CA LEU A 139 3.09 -13.39 -2.71
C LEU A 139 3.36 -14.45 -1.63
N GLN A 140 4.44 -15.22 -1.76
CA GLN A 140 4.79 -16.28 -0.82
C GLN A 140 5.04 -15.75 0.60
N THR A 141 5.85 -14.69 0.71
CA THR A 141 6.15 -14.05 2.00
C THR A 141 4.88 -13.55 2.66
N VAL A 142 4.05 -12.78 1.96
CA VAL A 142 2.79 -12.25 2.52
C VAL A 142 1.83 -13.38 2.91
N GLN A 143 1.63 -14.38 2.06
CA GLN A 143 0.74 -15.50 2.34
C GLN A 143 1.16 -16.30 3.57
N SER A 144 2.47 -16.42 3.83
CA SER A 144 3.00 -17.11 5.02
C SER A 144 2.57 -16.47 6.34
N HIS A 145 2.25 -15.16 6.35
CA HIS A 145 1.74 -14.44 7.52
C HIS A 145 0.22 -14.58 7.70
N LEU A 146 -0.49 -14.85 6.61
CA LEU A 146 -1.96 -14.76 6.57
C LEU A 146 -2.67 -16.08 6.88
N ASN A 147 -2.01 -17.23 6.72
CA ASN A 147 -2.60 -18.56 6.93
C ASN A 147 -3.96 -18.74 6.21
N GLY A 148 -4.11 -18.17 5.00
CA GLY A 148 -5.31 -18.29 4.17
C GLY A 148 -6.53 -17.47 4.64
N ARG A 149 -6.37 -16.50 5.54
CA ARG A 149 -7.50 -15.67 6.05
C ARG A 149 -8.13 -14.74 5.01
N ILE A 150 -7.35 -14.28 4.04
CA ILE A 150 -7.76 -13.33 3.01
C ILE A 150 -7.18 -13.74 1.66
N GLU A 151 -7.77 -13.25 0.57
CA GLU A 151 -7.21 -13.37 -0.76
C GLU A 151 -6.05 -12.38 -0.96
N VAL A 152 -4.99 -12.79 -1.65
CA VAL A 152 -3.85 -11.93 -1.99
C VAL A 152 -3.64 -11.94 -3.49
N LEU A 153 -3.71 -10.75 -4.08
CA LEU A 153 -3.54 -10.51 -5.51
C LEU A 153 -2.29 -9.66 -5.75
N LEU A 154 -1.71 -9.82 -6.94
CA LEU A 154 -0.56 -9.04 -7.39
C LEU A 154 -1.02 -7.93 -8.35
N THR A 155 -0.44 -6.75 -8.21
CA THR A 155 -0.48 -5.71 -9.25
C THR A 155 0.75 -5.82 -10.15
N CYS A 156 0.71 -5.17 -11.31
CA CYS A 156 1.83 -5.10 -12.24
C CYS A 156 2.06 -3.65 -12.65
N GLN A 157 3.31 -3.30 -12.96
CA GLN A 157 3.66 -1.94 -13.39
C GLN A 157 3.22 -1.66 -14.83
N ASP A 158 3.13 -2.69 -15.66
CA ASP A 158 2.95 -2.60 -17.12
C ASP A 158 1.60 -3.14 -17.61
N ARG A 159 0.77 -3.68 -16.72
CA ARG A 159 -0.54 -4.24 -17.05
C ARG A 159 -1.51 -4.11 -15.88
N ARG A 160 -2.80 -4.07 -16.21
CA ARG A 160 -3.87 -4.10 -15.20
C ARG A 160 -3.82 -5.39 -14.38
N SER A 161 -4.14 -5.29 -13.09
CA SER A 161 -4.44 -6.43 -12.24
C SER A 161 -5.73 -7.13 -12.70
N GLN A 162 -6.09 -8.22 -12.02
CA GLN A 162 -7.47 -8.73 -12.10
C GLN A 162 -8.47 -7.67 -11.61
N LEU A 163 -9.68 -7.74 -12.15
CA LEU A 163 -10.80 -6.92 -11.70
C LEU A 163 -11.20 -7.38 -10.31
N LEU A 164 -11.09 -6.48 -9.33
CA LEU A 164 -11.63 -6.70 -8.00
C LEU A 164 -13.12 -6.34 -8.01
N VAL A 165 -13.94 -7.23 -7.45
CA VAL A 165 -15.37 -7.02 -7.22
C VAL A 165 -15.58 -7.17 -5.72
N LEU A 166 -16.17 -6.14 -5.11
CA LEU A 166 -16.47 -6.07 -3.68
C LEU A 166 -17.95 -6.36 -3.45
#